data_AF-A0A974BXI9-F1
#
_entry.id   AF-A0A974BXI9-F1
#
_cell.length_a   1.000
_cell.length_b   1.000
_cell.length_c   1.000
_cell.angle_alpha   90.00
_cell.angle_beta   90.00
_cell.angle_gamma   90.00
#
_symmetry.space_group_name_H-M   'P 1'
#
loop_
_entity.id
_entity.type
_entity.pdbx_description
1 polymer ?
#
loop_
_entity_poly.entity_id
_entity_poly.type
_entity_poly.pdbx_seq_one_letter_code
_entity_poly.pdbx_strand_id
1 'polypeptide(L)'
;MALPDLQLYYLAAQLSQLWTLKHSSAEEALYQLWQSILQTELPPIHSIITIALKNSRPAHNPLLIHQKGVLNRVHHLTNRVGLDPLIPLWYNSKLAPLDKLIVPKAWLDGGIYTLDQVWGDYEGVSFSILKERHAIPSSQWLTYHNIIGTVRKALKPNNYRLPSTPVKLHSYWVAIQARAIQARITKLLGFKLPLDPKWYPLFMAPPTALTTPARKMVNQLLFLARNLIALNWKASLRPTYQAWEKAVQDLQKVEDLIARRNGTSKHYIKICQLWILENA
;
A
#
# COMPACT_ATOMS: atom_id res chain seq x y z
N MET A 1 5.56 -15.23 -26.89
CA MET A 1 5.53 -14.66 -25.52
C MET A 1 5.21 -13.18 -25.65
N ALA A 2 4.17 -12.67 -24.99
CA ALA A 2 3.90 -11.24 -24.99
C ALA A 2 4.87 -10.52 -24.05
N LEU A 3 5.40 -9.38 -24.47
CA LEU A 3 6.24 -8.53 -23.61
C LEU A 3 5.40 -7.98 -22.45
N PRO A 4 5.98 -7.86 -21.24
CA PRO A 4 5.29 -7.25 -20.11
C PRO A 4 4.93 -5.79 -20.40
N ASP A 5 3.75 -5.37 -19.97
CA ASP A 5 3.30 -3.97 -20.06
C ASP A 5 4.11 -3.10 -19.09
N LEU A 6 5.20 -2.50 -19.60
CA LEU A 6 6.10 -1.65 -18.83
C LEU A 6 5.38 -0.47 -18.17
N GLN A 7 4.28 0.02 -18.74
CA GLN A 7 3.49 1.09 -18.13
C GLN A 7 2.82 0.62 -16.83
N LEU A 8 2.28 -0.59 -16.80
CA LEU A 8 1.69 -1.16 -15.57
C LEU A 8 2.74 -1.40 -14.50
N TYR A 9 3.94 -1.88 -14.86
CA TYR A 9 5.05 -2.03 -13.92
C TYR A 9 5.48 -0.68 -13.34
N TYR A 10 5.59 0.35 -14.19
CA TYR A 10 5.90 1.69 -13.75
C TYR A 10 4.88 2.23 -12.74
N LEU A 11 3.58 2.14 -13.08
CA LEU A 11 2.51 2.60 -12.19
C LEU A 11 2.49 1.82 -10.87
N ALA A 12 2.72 0.51 -10.90
CA ALA A 12 2.81 -0.31 -9.70
C ALA A 12 3.99 0.11 -8.80
N ALA A 13 5.15 0.40 -9.39
CA ALA A 13 6.32 0.89 -8.66
C ALA A 13 6.05 2.26 -8.00
N GLN A 14 5.44 3.20 -8.73
CA GLN A 14 5.09 4.51 -8.19
C GLN A 14 4.05 4.40 -7.07
N LEU A 15 3.02 3.56 -7.23
CA LEU A 15 2.05 3.28 -6.17
C LEU A 15 2.70 2.68 -4.93
N SER A 16 3.68 1.79 -5.09
CA SER A 16 4.43 1.20 -3.96
C SER A 16 5.17 2.27 -3.16
N GLN A 17 5.79 3.25 -3.85
CA GLN A 17 6.45 4.38 -3.21
C GLN A 17 5.44 5.26 -2.45
N LEU A 18 4.32 5.63 -3.08
CA LEU A 18 3.26 6.41 -2.44
C LEU A 18 2.64 5.67 -1.25
N TRP A 19 2.51 4.35 -1.35
CA TRP A 19 2.00 3.53 -0.27
C TRP A 19 2.95 3.48 0.91
N THR A 20 4.25 3.38 0.65
CA THR A 20 5.29 3.48 1.69
C THR A 20 5.20 4.82 2.39
N LEU A 21 5.13 5.91 1.62
CA LEU A 21 4.99 7.27 2.15
C LEU A 21 3.71 7.46 2.97
N LYS A 22 2.59 6.84 2.58
CA LYS A 22 1.32 6.89 3.36
C LYS A 22 1.49 6.35 4.78
N HIS A 23 2.34 5.33 4.96
CA HIS A 23 2.52 4.65 6.24
C HIS A 23 3.77 5.07 6.99
N SER A 24 4.57 5.97 6.42
CA SER A 24 5.73 6.53 7.09
C SER A 24 5.30 7.47 8.21
N SER A 25 5.93 7.31 9.37
CA SER A 25 5.81 8.23 10.49
C SER A 25 6.53 9.55 10.22
N ALA A 26 6.14 10.61 10.92
CA ALA A 26 6.77 11.92 10.77
C ALA A 26 8.27 11.88 11.11
N GLU A 27 8.72 10.98 11.98
CA GLU A 27 10.12 10.86 12.40
C GLU A 27 11.00 10.15 11.35
N GLU A 28 10.41 9.45 10.37
CA GLU A 28 11.17 8.73 9.36
C GLU A 28 11.85 9.67 8.36
N ALA A 29 13.10 9.35 8.02
CA ALA A 29 13.89 10.13 7.05
C ALA A 29 13.19 10.27 5.68
N LEU A 30 12.46 9.23 5.25
CA LEU A 30 11.68 9.29 4.00
C LEU A 30 10.58 10.35 4.08
N TYR A 31 9.83 10.38 5.19
CA TYR A 31 8.78 11.38 5.40
C TYR A 31 9.36 12.79 5.39
N GLN A 32 10.44 13.01 6.16
CA GLN A 32 11.12 14.31 6.25
C GLN A 32 11.68 14.78 4.91
N LEU A 33 12.28 13.87 4.14
CA LEU A 33 12.75 14.16 2.79
C LEU A 33 11.60 14.63 1.90
N TRP A 34 10.50 13.88 1.87
CA TRP A 34 9.32 14.28 1.10
C TRP A 34 8.74 15.60 1.60
N GLN A 35 8.64 15.82 2.91
CA GLN A 35 8.19 17.08 3.49
C GLN A 35 9.03 18.27 2.98
N SER A 36 10.37 18.13 3.00
CA SER A 36 11.29 19.17 2.54
C SER A 36 11.20 19.43 1.03
N ILE A 37 11.04 18.38 0.23
CA ILE A 37 10.94 18.49 -1.23
C ILE A 37 9.62 19.16 -1.61
N LEU A 38 8.55 18.80 -0.91
CA LEU A 38 7.21 19.28 -1.20
C LEU A 38 6.96 20.70 -0.70
N GLN A 39 7.73 21.19 0.26
CA GLN A 39 7.62 22.54 0.83
C GLN A 39 6.17 22.87 1.26
N THR A 40 5.57 21.92 1.94
CA THR A 40 4.17 21.93 2.35
C THR A 40 4.09 21.85 3.87
N GLU A 41 3.00 22.34 4.46
CA GLU A 41 2.69 22.17 5.88
C GLU A 41 1.88 20.89 6.13
N LEU A 42 1.21 20.37 5.08
CA LEU A 42 0.44 19.13 5.17
C LEU A 42 1.36 17.92 5.09
N PRO A 43 0.96 16.75 5.61
CA PRO A 43 1.71 15.54 5.40
C PRO A 43 1.91 15.26 3.90
N PRO A 44 3.00 14.58 3.49
CA PRO A 44 3.36 14.48 2.08
C PRO A 44 2.30 13.81 1.22
N ILE A 45 1.75 12.69 1.71
CA ILE A 45 0.70 11.95 1.00
C ILE A 45 -0.56 12.81 0.83
N HIS A 46 -0.90 13.60 1.85
CA HIS A 46 -2.05 14.49 1.81
C HIS A 46 -1.82 15.61 0.82
N SER A 47 -0.64 16.20 0.80
CA SER A 47 -0.25 17.22 -0.18
C SER A 47 -0.38 16.70 -1.62
N ILE A 48 0.09 15.48 -1.89
CA ILE A 48 -0.04 14.84 -3.21
C ILE A 48 -1.52 14.67 -3.59
N ILE A 49 -2.37 14.30 -2.63
CA ILE A 49 -3.78 14.02 -2.87
C ILE A 49 -4.61 15.31 -3.00
N THR A 50 -4.32 16.35 -2.20
CA THR A 50 -5.11 17.58 -2.08
C THR A 50 -4.84 18.64 -3.13
N ILE A 51 -3.76 18.53 -3.92
CA ILE A 51 -3.44 19.52 -4.96
C ILE A 51 -4.61 19.65 -5.93
N ALA A 52 -5.33 20.77 -5.77
CA ALA A 52 -6.37 21.20 -6.65
C ALA A 52 -5.71 21.72 -7.93
N LEU A 53 -6.04 21.12 -9.07
CA LEU A 53 -5.54 21.53 -10.39
C LEU A 53 -5.89 22.98 -10.76
N LYS A 54 -6.82 23.64 -10.04
CA LYS A 54 -7.49 24.82 -10.56
C LYS A 54 -7.18 26.16 -9.89
N ASN A 55 -6.94 26.25 -8.57
CA ASN A 55 -7.12 27.56 -7.90
C ASN A 55 -6.05 28.04 -6.90
N SER A 56 -5.04 27.25 -6.53
CA SER A 56 -3.87 27.78 -5.83
C SER A 56 -2.72 27.80 -6.82
N ARG A 57 -1.94 28.89 -6.85
CA ARG A 57 -0.69 28.97 -7.61
C ARG A 57 0.02 27.62 -7.43
N PRO A 58 0.12 26.78 -8.47
CA PRO A 58 0.63 25.45 -8.27
C PRO A 58 2.02 25.64 -7.71
N ALA A 59 2.28 25.07 -6.53
CA ALA A 59 3.66 24.78 -6.18
C ALA A 59 4.23 24.13 -7.44
N HIS A 60 5.20 24.80 -8.07
CA HIS A 60 5.83 24.43 -9.33
C HIS A 60 6.72 23.19 -9.11
N ASN A 61 6.20 22.24 -8.34
CA ASN A 61 6.87 21.05 -7.91
C ASN A 61 6.50 19.96 -8.92
N PRO A 62 7.40 19.66 -9.87
CA PRO A 62 7.13 18.67 -10.90
C PRO A 62 6.85 17.28 -10.31
N LEU A 63 7.39 16.97 -9.12
CA LEU A 63 7.14 15.70 -8.45
C LEU A 63 5.69 15.58 -8.01
N LEU A 64 5.09 16.64 -7.47
CA LEU A 64 3.67 16.62 -7.08
C LEU A 64 2.76 16.40 -8.28
N ILE A 65 3.01 17.16 -9.35
CA ILE A 65 2.25 17.06 -10.62
C ILE A 65 2.37 15.63 -11.16
N HIS A 66 3.59 15.10 -11.17
CA HIS A 66 3.87 13.74 -11.62
C HIS A 66 3.14 12.69 -10.78
N GLN A 67 3.27 12.72 -9.44
CA GLN A 67 2.62 11.76 -8.55
C GLN A 67 1.08 11.82 -8.64
N LYS A 68 0.52 13.03 -8.78
CA LYS A 68 -0.91 13.20 -9.04
C LYS A 68 -1.32 12.59 -10.38
N GLY A 69 -0.50 12.77 -11.41
CA GLY A 69 -0.69 12.15 -12.73
C GLY A 69 -0.72 10.62 -12.65
N VAL A 70 0.20 10.01 -11.90
CA VAL A 70 0.21 8.56 -11.62
C VAL A 70 -1.10 8.13 -10.97
N LEU A 71 -1.54 8.81 -9.90
CA LEU A 71 -2.77 8.47 -9.18
C LEU A 71 -4.00 8.58 -10.09
N ASN A 72 -4.10 9.64 -10.89
CA ASN A 72 -5.19 9.81 -11.85
C ASN A 72 -5.18 8.70 -12.90
N ARG A 73 -4.01 8.33 -13.43
CA ARG A 73 -3.88 7.24 -14.41
C ARG A 73 -4.33 5.90 -13.83
N VAL A 74 -3.93 5.60 -12.59
CA VAL A 74 -4.36 4.39 -11.87
C VAL A 74 -5.86 4.41 -11.63
N HIS A 75 -6.43 5.55 -11.25
CA HIS A 75 -7.87 5.71 -11.08
C HIS A 75 -8.63 5.41 -12.37
N HIS A 76 -8.18 5.95 -13.51
CA HIS A 76 -8.76 5.66 -14.81
C HIS A 76 -8.65 4.18 -15.20
N LEU A 77 -7.48 3.57 -15.02
CA LEU A 77 -7.25 2.16 -15.38
C LEU A 77 -8.06 1.18 -14.53
N THR A 78 -8.31 1.52 -13.26
CA THR A 78 -9.09 0.67 -12.35
C THR A 78 -10.60 0.84 -12.53
N ASN A 79 -11.03 1.78 -13.37
CA ASN A 79 -12.43 2.12 -13.64
C ASN A 79 -13.28 2.15 -12.36
N ARG A 80 -12.71 2.72 -11.28
CA ARG A 80 -13.34 2.71 -9.97
C ARG A 80 -14.53 3.66 -9.99
N VAL A 81 -15.71 3.07 -10.03
CA VAL A 81 -16.97 3.78 -9.88
C VAL A 81 -17.20 4.02 -8.38
N GLY A 82 -17.17 5.29 -7.95
CA GLY A 82 -17.36 5.66 -6.55
C GLY A 82 -16.45 6.78 -6.05
N LEU A 83 -16.62 7.13 -4.77
CA LEU A 83 -15.65 7.92 -4.02
C LEU A 83 -14.47 7.03 -3.66
N ASP A 84 -13.24 7.49 -3.87
CA ASP A 84 -12.06 6.78 -3.37
C ASP A 84 -11.96 7.02 -1.85
N PRO A 85 -11.74 6.00 -1.01
CA PRO A 85 -11.49 6.21 0.43
C PRO A 85 -10.32 7.18 0.69
N LEU A 86 -9.36 7.27 -0.24
CA LEU A 86 -8.23 8.18 -0.15
C LEU A 86 -8.53 9.58 -0.70
N ILE A 87 -9.75 9.89 -1.15
CA ILE A 87 -10.04 11.27 -1.55
C ILE A 87 -9.86 12.20 -0.35
N PRO A 88 -9.34 13.42 -0.61
CA PRO A 88 -9.23 14.37 0.47
C PRO A 88 -10.63 14.75 0.95
N LEU A 89 -10.78 14.84 2.26
CA LEU A 89 -12.01 15.26 2.90
C LEU A 89 -12.26 16.74 2.64
N TRP A 90 -11.18 17.51 2.65
CA TRP A 90 -11.14 18.95 2.47
C TRP A 90 -10.75 19.33 1.03
N TYR A 91 -11.22 20.48 0.57
CA TYR A 91 -10.88 21.02 -0.77
C TYR A 91 -11.24 20.07 -1.92
N ASN A 92 -12.34 19.32 -1.74
CA ASN A 92 -12.78 18.32 -2.69
C ASN A 92 -14.16 18.67 -3.24
N SER A 93 -14.19 19.09 -4.49
CA SER A 93 -15.43 19.46 -5.19
C SER A 93 -16.43 18.31 -5.30
N LYS A 94 -16.00 17.04 -5.23
CA LYS A 94 -16.90 15.88 -5.18
C LYS A 94 -17.69 15.79 -3.88
N LEU A 95 -17.23 16.50 -2.84
CA LEU A 95 -17.87 16.58 -1.53
C LEU A 95 -18.48 17.97 -1.28
N ALA A 96 -18.87 18.71 -2.31
CA ALA A 96 -19.63 19.95 -2.12
C ALA A 96 -20.93 19.65 -1.34
N PRO A 97 -21.13 20.17 -0.12
CA PRO A 97 -20.70 21.50 0.38
C PRO A 97 -19.38 21.62 1.18
N LEU A 98 -18.68 20.53 1.54
CA LEU A 98 -17.47 20.57 2.37
C LEU A 98 -16.34 21.41 1.76
N ASP A 99 -16.25 21.44 0.43
CA ASP A 99 -15.29 22.27 -0.31
C ASP A 99 -15.36 23.77 0.04
N LYS A 100 -16.53 24.24 0.49
CA LYS A 100 -16.77 25.65 0.85
C LYS A 100 -16.57 25.95 2.33
N LEU A 101 -16.37 24.93 3.16
CA LEU A 101 -16.19 25.12 4.59
C LEU A 101 -14.75 25.52 4.88
N ILE A 102 -14.59 26.47 5.81
CA ILE A 102 -13.29 26.72 6.44
C ILE A 102 -12.92 25.47 7.22
N VAL A 103 -11.81 24.84 6.86
CA VAL A 103 -11.38 23.59 7.50
C VAL A 103 -11.07 23.87 8.98
N PRO A 104 -11.74 23.20 9.93
CA PRO A 104 -11.46 23.46 11.33
C PRO A 104 -10.07 22.95 11.69
N LYS A 105 -9.25 23.83 12.26
CA LYS A 105 -7.86 23.54 12.64
C LYS A 105 -7.73 22.26 13.47
N ALA A 106 -8.65 22.04 14.42
CA ALA A 106 -8.69 20.84 15.25
C ALA A 106 -8.74 19.52 14.46
N TRP A 107 -9.34 19.50 13.27
CA TRP A 107 -9.38 18.29 12.43
C TRP A 107 -8.06 18.07 11.70
N LEU A 108 -7.42 19.14 11.23
CA LEU A 108 -6.09 19.07 10.62
C LEU A 108 -5.03 18.68 11.65
N ASP A 109 -5.08 19.27 12.85
CA ASP A 109 -4.19 18.95 13.97
C ASP A 109 -4.42 17.51 14.46
N GLY A 110 -5.68 17.04 14.46
CA GLY A 110 -6.04 15.65 14.73
C GLY A 110 -5.64 14.66 13.62
N GLY A 111 -5.06 15.14 12.53
CA GLY A 111 -4.58 14.30 11.43
C GLY A 111 -5.70 13.75 10.54
N ILE A 112 -6.88 14.37 10.52
CA ILE A 112 -8.02 13.98 9.69
C ILE A 112 -8.02 14.76 8.38
N TYR A 113 -7.65 14.10 7.29
CA TYR A 113 -7.48 14.67 5.97
C TYR A 113 -8.21 13.89 4.86
N THR A 114 -8.50 12.60 5.05
CA THR A 114 -9.07 11.71 4.03
C THR A 114 -10.40 11.12 4.44
N LEU A 115 -11.16 10.65 3.46
CA LEU A 115 -12.48 10.07 3.68
C LEU A 115 -12.44 8.78 4.52
N ASP A 116 -11.43 7.92 4.31
CA ASP A 116 -11.24 6.65 5.03
C ASP A 116 -11.05 6.81 6.55
N GLN A 117 -10.70 8.01 7.02
CA GLN A 117 -10.54 8.29 8.44
C GLN A 117 -11.88 8.59 9.14
N VAL A 118 -12.87 9.09 8.39
CA VAL A 118 -14.19 9.48 8.92
C VAL A 118 -15.31 8.53 8.48
N TRP A 119 -15.03 7.64 7.54
CA TRP A 119 -16.00 6.74 6.95
C TRP A 119 -15.42 5.32 6.81
N GLY A 120 -16.07 4.36 7.47
CA GLY A 120 -15.68 2.95 7.48
C GLY A 120 -16.38 2.11 6.41
N ASP A 121 -16.51 0.80 6.68
CA ASP A 121 -16.97 -0.17 5.68
C ASP A 121 -18.38 0.12 5.14
N TYR A 122 -19.27 0.71 5.95
CA TYR A 122 -20.66 1.00 5.55
C TYR A 122 -21.24 2.28 6.16
N GLU A 123 -20.55 2.90 7.10
CA GLU A 123 -21.08 4.03 7.85
C GLU A 123 -19.98 5.00 8.29
N GLY A 124 -20.41 6.20 8.67
CA GLY A 124 -19.53 7.17 9.31
C GLY A 124 -18.99 6.61 10.62
N VAL A 125 -17.68 6.77 10.85
CA VAL A 125 -17.05 6.45 12.13
C VAL A 125 -17.70 7.31 13.21
N SER A 126 -18.15 6.71 14.31
CA SER A 126 -18.86 7.46 15.34
C SER A 126 -18.02 8.62 15.90
N PHE A 127 -18.68 9.72 16.27
CA PHE A 127 -17.99 10.90 16.80
C PHE A 127 -17.17 10.57 18.05
N SER A 128 -17.65 9.65 18.90
CA SER A 128 -16.92 9.21 20.09
C SER A 128 -15.57 8.57 19.73
N ILE A 129 -15.55 7.71 18.69
CA ILE A 129 -14.31 7.07 18.21
C ILE A 129 -13.37 8.12 17.62
N LEU A 130 -13.89 9.07 16.83
CA LEU A 130 -13.06 10.15 16.27
C LEU A 130 -12.48 11.04 17.36
N LYS A 131 -13.27 11.37 18.38
CA LYS A 131 -12.84 12.15 19.54
C LYS A 131 -11.71 11.46 20.30
N GLU A 132 -11.86 10.16 20.58
CA GLU A 132 -10.84 9.37 21.28
C GLU A 132 -9.55 9.23 20.45
N ARG A 133 -9.70 8.87 19.16
CA ARG A 133 -8.57 8.55 18.29
C ARG A 133 -7.78 9.78 17.81
N HIS A 134 -8.47 10.89 17.57
CA HIS A 134 -7.90 12.08 16.95
C HIS A 134 -7.96 13.32 17.85
N ALA A 135 -8.29 13.15 19.13
CA ALA A 135 -8.42 14.22 20.12
C ALA A 135 -9.37 15.38 19.69
N ILE A 136 -10.43 15.07 18.93
CA ILE A 136 -11.35 16.07 18.39
C ILE A 136 -12.23 16.67 19.52
N PRO A 137 -12.28 18.01 19.68
CA PRO A 137 -13.10 18.63 20.72
C PRO A 137 -14.60 18.38 20.53
N SER A 138 -15.35 18.25 21.63
CA SER A 138 -16.81 18.08 21.58
C SER A 138 -17.56 19.21 20.86
N SER A 139 -16.99 20.42 20.81
CA SER A 139 -17.55 21.55 20.05
C SER A 139 -17.60 21.32 18.53
N GLN A 140 -16.86 20.32 18.01
CA GLN A 140 -16.85 19.95 16.60
C GLN A 140 -17.94 18.95 16.20
N TRP A 141 -18.87 18.63 17.11
CA TRP A 141 -19.94 17.66 16.86
C TRP A 141 -20.83 18.04 15.66
N LEU A 142 -21.14 19.33 15.50
CA LEU A 142 -21.96 19.80 14.36
C LEU A 142 -21.19 19.68 13.03
N THR A 143 -19.90 20.02 13.02
CA THR A 143 -19.00 19.82 11.87
C THR A 143 -18.99 18.35 11.44
N TYR A 144 -18.85 17.44 12.41
CA TYR A 144 -18.91 16.00 12.15
C TYR A 144 -20.21 15.58 11.46
N HIS A 145 -21.37 16.02 11.95
CA HIS A 145 -22.66 15.68 11.31
C HIS A 145 -22.79 16.24 9.90
N ASN A 146 -22.28 17.45 9.66
CA ASN A 146 -22.25 18.03 8.33
C ASN A 146 -21.38 17.21 7.37
N ILE A 147 -20.24 16.70 7.84
CA ILE A 147 -19.35 15.81 7.08
C ILE A 147 -20.06 14.50 6.76
N ILE A 148 -20.56 13.79 7.76
CA ILE A 148 -21.24 12.50 7.57
C ILE A 148 -22.47 12.66 6.67
N GLY A 149 -23.26 13.72 6.88
CA GLY A 149 -24.42 14.03 6.05
C GLY A 149 -24.04 14.28 4.58
N THR A 150 -22.95 15.02 4.34
CA THR A 150 -22.44 15.29 2.98
C THR A 150 -21.93 14.04 2.30
N VAL A 151 -21.10 13.25 2.99
CA VAL A 151 -20.58 11.98 2.45
C VAL A 151 -21.72 11.03 2.12
N ARG A 152 -22.71 10.90 3.01
CA ARG A 152 -23.89 10.06 2.77
C ARG A 152 -24.66 10.51 1.52
N LYS A 153 -24.84 11.82 1.33
CA LYS A 153 -25.48 12.40 0.14
C LYS A 153 -24.66 12.14 -1.12
N ALA A 154 -23.33 12.20 -1.06
CA ALA A 154 -22.46 11.94 -2.20
C ALA A 154 -22.43 10.46 -2.61
N LEU A 155 -22.64 9.53 -1.66
CA LEU A 155 -22.70 8.09 -1.92
C LEU A 155 -24.08 7.61 -2.41
N LYS A 156 -25.18 8.27 -2.01
CA LYS A 156 -26.57 7.90 -2.35
C LYS A 156 -26.88 7.72 -3.85
N PRO A 157 -26.46 8.59 -4.78
CA PRO A 157 -26.98 8.61 -6.15
C PRO A 157 -26.64 7.37 -6.97
N ASN A 158 -25.74 6.53 -6.49
CA ASN A 158 -25.08 5.55 -7.32
C ASN A 158 -25.02 4.15 -6.71
N ASN A 159 -25.72 3.88 -5.60
CA ASN A 159 -25.56 2.66 -4.81
C ASN A 159 -24.08 2.32 -4.54
N TYR A 160 -23.23 3.35 -4.46
CA TYR A 160 -21.79 3.14 -4.33
C TYR A 160 -21.52 2.61 -2.94
N ARG A 161 -21.02 1.38 -2.91
CA ARG A 161 -20.13 0.96 -1.84
C ARG A 161 -18.84 1.75 -2.07
N LEU A 162 -18.27 2.36 -1.02
CA LEU A 162 -16.85 2.68 -1.10
C LEU A 162 -16.19 1.40 -1.58
N PRO A 163 -15.39 1.44 -2.67
CA PRO A 163 -14.64 0.26 -3.04
C PRO A 163 -13.91 -0.12 -1.77
N SER A 164 -14.22 -1.32 -1.25
CA SER A 164 -13.40 -1.89 -0.18
C SER A 164 -11.98 -1.63 -0.66
N THR A 165 -11.20 -1.02 0.24
CA THR A 165 -9.89 -0.42 0.01
C THR A 165 -9.02 -1.34 -0.87
N PRO A 166 -7.79 -0.97 -1.28
CA PRO A 166 -6.86 -1.96 -1.86
C PRO A 166 -6.66 -3.26 -1.03
N VAL A 167 -7.36 -3.42 0.11
CA VAL A 167 -7.96 -4.67 0.65
C VAL A 167 -8.24 -5.77 -0.36
N LYS A 168 -8.55 -5.62 -1.66
CA LYS A 168 -8.50 -6.82 -2.52
C LYS A 168 -7.08 -7.40 -2.61
N LEU A 169 -6.05 -6.60 -2.88
CA LEU A 169 -4.67 -7.10 -2.91
C LEU A 169 -4.17 -7.48 -1.51
N HIS A 170 -4.49 -6.66 -0.51
CA HIS A 170 -4.11 -6.92 0.88
C HIS A 170 -4.85 -8.11 1.50
N SER A 171 -6.14 -8.31 1.23
CA SER A 171 -6.87 -9.53 1.59
C SER A 171 -6.41 -10.73 0.77
N TYR A 172 -6.04 -10.57 -0.51
CA TYR A 172 -5.40 -11.64 -1.27
C TYR A 172 -4.10 -12.10 -0.60
N TRP A 173 -3.29 -11.16 -0.12
CA TRP A 173 -2.09 -11.43 0.66
C TRP A 173 -2.43 -12.11 2.00
N VAL A 174 -3.25 -11.45 2.83
CA VAL A 174 -3.55 -11.84 4.22
C VAL A 174 -4.36 -13.14 4.30
N ALA A 175 -5.23 -13.43 3.33
CA ALA A 175 -6.34 -14.36 3.58
C ALA A 175 -5.98 -15.84 3.67
N ILE A 176 -4.81 -16.32 3.24
CA ILE A 176 -4.36 -17.72 3.48
C ILE A 176 -2.87 -17.89 3.11
N GLN A 177 -2.41 -17.24 2.04
CA GLN A 177 -1.06 -17.46 1.51
C GLN A 177 0.04 -16.81 2.33
N ALA A 178 -0.15 -15.56 2.80
CA ALA A 178 0.88 -14.89 3.59
C ALA A 178 1.22 -15.67 4.86
N ARG A 179 0.23 -16.29 5.52
CA ARG A 179 0.47 -17.10 6.72
C ARG A 179 1.24 -18.38 6.41
N ALA A 180 0.89 -19.09 5.33
CA ALA A 180 1.60 -20.31 4.94
C ALA A 180 3.04 -20.00 4.50
N ILE A 181 3.23 -18.97 3.68
CA ILE A 181 4.55 -18.51 3.22
C ILE A 181 5.38 -18.01 4.40
N GLN A 182 4.80 -17.18 5.28
CA GLN A 182 5.46 -16.71 6.49
C GLN A 182 5.83 -17.87 7.42
N ALA A 183 4.92 -18.83 7.66
CA ALA A 183 5.19 -19.99 8.50
C ALA A 183 6.37 -20.79 7.95
N ARG A 184 6.43 -20.97 6.62
CA ARG A 184 7.54 -21.62 5.95
C ARG A 184 8.85 -20.83 6.08
N ILE A 185 8.85 -19.53 5.79
CA ILE A 185 10.03 -18.67 5.95
C ILE A 185 10.50 -18.65 7.41
N THR A 186 9.56 -18.62 8.36
CA THR A 186 9.83 -18.64 9.79
C THR A 186 10.50 -19.94 10.20
N LYS A 187 10.00 -21.08 9.70
CA LYS A 187 10.59 -22.40 9.95
C LYS A 187 11.99 -22.52 9.36
N LEU A 188 12.22 -22.01 8.16
CA LEU A 188 13.51 -22.02 7.47
C LEU A 188 14.59 -21.18 8.16
N LEU A 189 14.19 -20.07 8.78
CA LEU A 189 15.14 -19.09 9.32
C LEU A 189 15.21 -19.06 10.84
N GLY A 190 14.30 -19.76 11.53
CA GLY A 190 14.23 -19.77 12.99
C GLY A 190 13.73 -18.46 13.62
N PHE A 191 13.17 -17.52 12.85
CA PHE A 191 12.58 -16.29 13.38
C PHE A 191 11.28 -15.92 12.68
N LYS A 192 10.35 -15.31 13.43
CA LYS A 192 9.03 -14.93 12.92
C LYS A 192 9.11 -13.61 12.16
N LEU A 193 8.88 -13.61 10.84
CA LEU A 193 8.66 -12.34 10.12
C LEU A 193 7.35 -11.70 10.58
N PRO A 194 7.26 -10.37 10.77
CA PRO A 194 5.98 -9.71 11.03
C PRO A 194 5.05 -9.90 9.82
N LEU A 195 3.74 -10.13 10.01
CA LEU A 195 2.74 -10.25 8.91
C LEU A 195 2.38 -8.91 8.24
N ASP A 196 3.09 -7.85 8.59
CA ASP A 196 2.82 -6.51 8.10
C ASP A 196 3.17 -6.44 6.59
N PRO A 197 2.21 -6.05 5.72
CA PRO A 197 2.41 -5.93 4.28
C PRO A 197 3.61 -5.08 3.88
N LYS A 198 4.07 -4.15 4.72
CA LYS A 198 5.25 -3.36 4.37
C LYS A 198 6.50 -4.21 4.15
N TRP A 199 6.60 -5.37 4.80
CA TRP A 199 7.75 -6.27 4.67
C TRP A 199 7.65 -7.21 3.46
N TYR A 200 6.47 -7.39 2.84
CA TYR A 200 6.29 -8.35 1.74
C TYR A 200 6.08 -7.65 0.39
N PRO A 201 4.93 -7.00 0.09
CA PRO A 201 4.79 -6.24 -1.15
C PRO A 201 5.81 -5.10 -1.34
N LEU A 202 6.16 -4.35 -0.29
CA LEU A 202 6.90 -3.08 -0.44
C LEU A 202 8.44 -3.18 -0.36
N PHE A 203 9.01 -4.39 -0.34
CA PHE A 203 10.48 -4.57 -0.35
C PHE A 203 11.24 -4.01 0.87
N MET A 204 10.58 -3.74 2.00
CA MET A 204 11.29 -3.29 3.19
C MET A 204 12.10 -4.45 3.80
N ALA A 205 13.37 -4.18 4.10
CA ALA A 205 14.23 -5.16 4.76
C ALA A 205 13.66 -5.50 6.15
N PRO A 206 13.54 -6.77 6.54
CA PRO A 206 13.00 -7.11 7.84
C PRO A 206 13.82 -6.43 8.96
N PRO A 207 13.18 -6.04 10.08
CA PRO A 207 13.84 -5.31 11.16
C PRO A 207 14.94 -6.13 11.83
N THR A 208 14.91 -7.46 11.69
CA THR A 208 15.92 -8.36 12.22
C THR A 208 17.18 -8.35 11.35
N ALA A 209 18.35 -8.21 11.97
CA ALA A 209 19.64 -8.30 11.27
C ALA A 209 19.84 -9.70 10.67
N LEU A 210 19.59 -9.84 9.36
CA LEU A 210 19.85 -11.08 8.63
C LEU A 210 21.25 -11.09 8.05
N THR A 211 21.90 -12.26 8.13
CA THR A 211 23.09 -12.57 7.34
C THR A 211 22.79 -12.36 5.85
N THR A 212 23.80 -11.96 5.08
CA THR A 212 23.64 -11.71 3.64
C THR A 212 23.00 -12.89 2.88
N PRO A 213 23.37 -14.17 3.13
CA PRO A 213 22.73 -15.31 2.49
C PRO A 213 21.24 -15.45 2.84
N ALA A 214 20.89 -15.34 4.13
CA ALA A 214 19.51 -15.44 4.59
C ALA A 214 18.64 -14.32 4.00
N ARG A 215 19.16 -13.09 3.95
CA ARG A 215 18.48 -11.94 3.34
C ARG A 215 18.21 -12.16 1.85
N LYS A 216 19.20 -12.68 1.11
CA LYS A 216 19.05 -12.99 -0.31
C LYS A 216 17.96 -14.04 -0.54
N MET A 217 17.96 -15.11 0.25
CA MET A 217 16.94 -16.16 0.18
C MET A 217 15.55 -15.60 0.49
N VAL A 218 15.38 -14.83 1.56
CA VAL A 218 14.10 -14.17 1.90
C VAL A 218 13.62 -13.33 0.72
N ASN A 219 14.48 -12.49 0.15
CA ASN A 219 14.11 -11.62 -0.96
C ASN A 219 13.65 -12.42 -2.18
N GLN A 220 14.32 -13.52 -2.52
CA GLN A 220 13.90 -14.43 -3.61
C GLN A 220 12.53 -15.07 -3.34
N LEU A 221 12.33 -15.62 -2.13
CA LEU A 221 11.07 -16.25 -1.73
C LEU A 221 9.89 -15.26 -1.79
N LEU A 222 10.11 -14.06 -1.26
CA LEU A 222 9.14 -12.97 -1.30
C LEU A 222 8.89 -12.45 -2.70
N PHE A 223 9.93 -12.39 -3.54
CA PHE A 223 9.80 -12.00 -4.94
C PHE A 223 8.89 -12.98 -5.70
N LEU A 224 9.07 -14.29 -5.53
CA LEU A 224 8.22 -15.29 -6.16
C LEU A 224 6.76 -15.20 -5.70
N ALA A 225 6.52 -14.97 -4.41
CA ALA A 225 5.18 -14.76 -3.88
C ALA A 225 4.50 -13.56 -4.55
N ARG A 226 5.22 -12.45 -4.69
CA ARG A 226 4.73 -11.24 -5.36
C ARG A 226 4.46 -11.48 -6.84
N ASN A 227 5.38 -12.15 -7.53
CA ASN A 227 5.23 -12.46 -8.95
C ASN A 227 3.96 -13.29 -9.18
N LEU A 228 3.72 -14.32 -8.37
CA LEU A 228 2.50 -15.11 -8.47
C LEU A 228 1.23 -14.31 -8.23
N ILE A 229 1.23 -13.40 -7.27
CA ILE A 229 0.08 -12.52 -7.03
C ILE A 229 -0.13 -11.56 -8.20
N ALA A 230 0.96 -10.98 -8.71
CA ALA A 230 0.93 -10.09 -9.85
C ALA A 230 0.50 -10.80 -11.15
N LEU A 231 0.74 -12.10 -11.28
CA LEU A 231 0.25 -12.90 -12.42
C LEU A 231 -1.24 -13.26 -12.27
N ASN A 232 -1.70 -13.49 -11.03
CA ASN A 232 -3.05 -13.98 -10.75
C ASN A 232 -4.02 -12.90 -10.24
N TRP A 233 -3.64 -11.61 -10.22
CA TRP A 233 -4.47 -10.54 -9.65
C TRP A 233 -5.82 -10.34 -10.34
N LYS A 234 -5.93 -10.74 -11.62
CA LYS A 234 -7.18 -10.76 -12.39
C LYS A 234 -7.85 -12.13 -12.44
N ALA A 235 -7.18 -13.19 -11.97
CA ALA A 235 -7.74 -14.53 -12.00
C ALA A 235 -8.88 -14.66 -10.98
N SER A 236 -9.90 -15.45 -11.32
CA SER A 236 -11.00 -15.77 -10.41
C SER A 236 -10.51 -16.59 -9.21
N LEU A 237 -9.49 -17.42 -9.43
CA LEU A 237 -8.86 -18.26 -8.42
C LEU A 237 -7.62 -17.56 -7.84
N ARG A 238 -7.51 -17.60 -6.52
CA ARG A 238 -6.33 -17.11 -5.81
C ARG A 238 -5.17 -18.07 -6.05
N PRO A 239 -3.92 -17.58 -6.13
CA PRO A 239 -2.78 -18.47 -6.15
C PRO A 239 -2.80 -19.34 -4.88
N THR A 240 -2.27 -20.55 -4.96
CA THR A 240 -2.19 -21.49 -3.84
C THR A 240 -0.78 -21.52 -3.25
N TYR A 241 -0.62 -22.00 -2.03
CA TYR A 241 0.71 -22.24 -1.47
C TYR A 241 1.52 -23.23 -2.34
N GLN A 242 0.86 -24.28 -2.85
CA GLN A 242 1.48 -25.24 -3.77
C GLN A 242 2.01 -24.60 -5.06
N ALA A 243 1.29 -23.62 -5.62
CA ALA A 243 1.76 -22.88 -6.78
C ALA A 243 3.02 -22.06 -6.46
N TRP A 244 3.10 -21.48 -5.26
CA TRP A 244 4.30 -20.78 -4.78
C TRP A 244 5.46 -21.73 -4.53
N GLU A 245 5.23 -22.85 -3.84
CA GLU A 245 6.26 -23.85 -3.57
C GLU A 245 6.83 -24.43 -4.86
N LYS A 246 5.98 -24.73 -5.85
CA LYS A 246 6.40 -25.13 -7.19
C LYS A 246 7.28 -24.06 -7.85
N ALA A 247 6.90 -22.79 -7.79
CA ALA A 247 7.71 -21.69 -8.33
C ALA A 247 9.07 -21.56 -7.63
N VAL A 248 9.14 -21.84 -6.32
CA VAL A 248 10.41 -21.88 -5.57
C VAL A 248 11.28 -23.05 -6.03
N GLN A 249 10.71 -24.25 -6.16
CA GLN A 249 11.44 -25.43 -6.65
C GLN A 249 11.96 -25.25 -8.07
N ASP A 250 11.15 -24.65 -8.94
CA ASP A 250 11.56 -24.37 -10.33
C ASP A 250 12.67 -23.32 -10.38
N LEU A 251 12.61 -22.27 -9.56
CA LEU A 251 13.72 -21.31 -9.42
C LEU A 251 15.00 -22.01 -8.94
N GLN A 252 14.91 -22.92 -7.97
CA GLN A 252 16.07 -23.64 -7.45
C GLN A 252 16.75 -24.52 -8.51
N LYS A 253 15.97 -25.19 -9.37
CA LYS A 253 16.54 -25.95 -10.48
C LYS A 253 17.33 -25.05 -11.43
N VAL A 254 16.79 -23.87 -11.74
CA VAL A 254 17.44 -22.88 -12.60
C VAL A 254 18.72 -22.33 -11.95
N GLU A 255 18.67 -21.96 -10.67
CA GLU A 255 19.84 -21.44 -9.97
C GLU A 255 20.95 -22.50 -9.79
N ASP A 256 20.59 -23.77 -9.56
CA ASP A 256 21.56 -24.88 -9.53
C ASP A 256 22.27 -25.06 -10.88
N LEU A 257 21.52 -25.03 -11.98
CA LEU A 257 22.10 -25.11 -13.33
C LEU A 257 23.06 -23.96 -13.61
N ILE A 258 22.68 -22.73 -13.22
CA ILE A 258 23.55 -21.54 -13.34
C ILE A 258 24.80 -21.69 -12.47
N ALA A 259 24.65 -22.18 -11.24
CA ALA A 259 25.77 -22.36 -10.32
C ALA A 259 26.76 -23.41 -10.81
N ARG A 260 26.28 -24.53 -11.37
CA ARG A 260 27.12 -25.56 -12.01
C ARG A 260 27.88 -24.99 -13.20
N ARG A 261 27.19 -24.26 -14.07
CA ARG A 261 27.80 -23.60 -15.24
C ARG A 261 28.91 -22.62 -14.84
N ASN A 262 28.73 -21.92 -13.73
CA ASN A 262 29.68 -20.89 -13.27
C ASN A 262 30.74 -21.43 -12.28
N GLY A 263 30.74 -22.72 -11.96
CA GLY A 263 31.65 -23.30 -10.96
C GLY A 263 31.39 -22.84 -9.51
N THR A 264 30.22 -22.28 -9.21
CA THR A 264 29.85 -21.72 -7.90
C THR A 264 28.92 -22.60 -7.06
N SER A 265 28.76 -23.89 -7.41
CA SER A 265 27.84 -24.83 -6.74
C SER A 265 28.01 -24.90 -5.23
N LYS A 266 29.23 -24.82 -4.70
CA LYS A 266 29.48 -24.83 -3.24
C LYS A 266 28.83 -23.64 -2.53
N HIS A 267 28.87 -22.46 -3.14
CA HIS A 267 28.25 -21.25 -2.58
C HIS A 267 26.73 -21.31 -2.68
N TYR A 268 26.21 -21.80 -3.83
CA TYR A 268 24.78 -22.02 -4.03
C TYR A 268 24.19 -22.99 -3.00
N ILE A 269 24.85 -24.13 -2.78
CA ILE A 269 24.44 -25.10 -1.76
C ILE A 269 24.39 -24.45 -0.37
N LYS A 270 25.36 -23.58 0.00
CA LYS A 270 25.30 -22.86 1.28
C LYS A 270 24.09 -21.93 1.41
N ILE A 271 23.67 -21.29 0.33
CA ILE A 271 22.46 -20.43 0.32
C ILE A 271 21.20 -21.29 0.41
N CYS A 272 21.14 -22.40 -0.33
CA CYS A 272 19.96 -23.26 -0.42
C CYS A 272 19.90 -24.35 0.65
N GLN A 273 20.95 -24.57 1.43
CA GLN A 273 21.03 -25.59 2.48
C GLN A 273 19.87 -25.46 3.46
N LEU A 274 19.48 -24.24 3.82
CA LEU A 274 18.34 -23.96 4.67
C LEU A 274 17.03 -24.53 4.09
N TRP A 275 16.88 -24.49 2.76
CA TRP A 275 15.70 -25.03 2.08
C TRP A 275 15.77 -26.54 1.83
N ILE A 276 16.95 -27.06 1.50
CA ILE A 276 17.14 -28.48 1.14
C ILE A 276 16.99 -29.36 2.38
N LEU A 277 17.54 -28.95 3.53
CA LEU A 277 17.55 -29.74 4.77
C LEU A 277 16.15 -29.98 5.36
N GLU A 278 15.16 -29.20 4.96
CA GLU A 278 13.79 -29.30 5.48
C GLU A 278 12.86 -30.14 4.59
N ASN A 279 13.32 -30.50 3.40
CA ASN A 279 12.57 -31.28 2.40
C ASN A 279 13.15 -32.68 2.14
N ALA A 280 14.26 -33.02 2.80
CA ALA A 280 14.86 -34.35 2.84
C ALA A 280 14.26 -35.17 3.98
#